data_AF-A0A1Q7IFB7-F1
#
_entry.id   AF-A0A1Q7IFB7-F1
#
_cell.length_a   1.000
_cell.length_b   1.000
_cell.length_c   1.000
_cell.angle_alpha   90.00
_cell.angle_beta   90.00
_cell.angle_gamma   90.00
#
_symmetry.space_group_name_H-M   'P 1'
#
loop_
_entity.id
_entity.type
_entity.pdbx_description
1 polymer ?
#
loop_
_entity_poly.entity_id
_entity_poly.type
_entity_poly.pdbx_seq_one_letter_code
_entity_poly.pdbx_strand_id
1 'polypeptide(L)'
;MSQEKLDAKYGKSFELDICHFCSAFWFDDLEDLALTPDGVLHLFVVINDNRPSQRSPLATAMACPRCRQRLVLMHDMQRTTRFTYWGCPGEHGHFITFFEFLREKNFIRPLSAPEIATLKQNVRTVTCSSCGAPVNVETDAVCAYCRAPLSMLDAKQVETVVADLKREASKRGTVDPALPLRLLEDRAVVERSFRSNERGPFGFELTDSSGLVEAGLAAVVALIKGR
;
A
#
# COMPACT_ATOMS: atom_id res chain seq x y z
N MET A 1 15.44 14.77 0.92
CA MET A 1 14.51 13.83 1.58
C MET A 1 14.98 13.70 3.02
N SER A 2 14.07 13.67 3.98
CA SER A 2 14.39 13.29 5.36
C SER A 2 14.40 11.77 5.46
N GLN A 3 15.11 11.22 6.43
CA GLN A 3 15.13 9.79 6.72
C GLN A 3 14.53 9.53 8.09
N GLU A 4 13.67 8.53 8.19
CA GLU A 4 13.14 8.05 9.46
C GLU A 4 13.44 6.57 9.64
N LYS A 5 13.98 6.22 10.81
CA LYS A 5 14.21 4.84 11.17
C LYS A 5 12.91 4.21 11.65
N LEU A 6 12.49 3.14 10.99
CA LEU A 6 11.29 2.39 11.33
C LEU A 6 11.64 0.95 11.69
N ASP A 7 10.86 0.39 12.62
CA ASP A 7 10.94 -1.03 12.90
C ASP A 7 10.35 -1.83 11.75
N ALA A 8 11.07 -2.88 11.38
CA ALA A 8 10.71 -3.85 10.36
C ALA A 8 10.23 -5.15 11.01
N LYS A 9 9.52 -5.97 10.25
CA LYS A 9 9.22 -7.36 10.63
C LYS A 9 10.53 -8.10 10.95
N TYR A 10 10.43 -9.09 11.85
CA TYR A 10 11.55 -9.95 12.28
C TYR A 10 12.64 -9.24 13.11
N GLY A 11 12.30 -8.16 13.83
CA GLY A 11 13.22 -7.48 14.75
C GLY A 11 14.34 -6.71 14.06
N LYS A 12 14.15 -6.39 12.78
CA LYS A 12 15.04 -5.52 12.01
C LYS A 12 14.52 -4.09 12.03
N SER A 13 15.29 -3.16 11.50
CA SER A 13 14.86 -1.78 11.23
C SER A 13 15.36 -1.35 9.85
N PHE A 14 14.66 -0.42 9.22
CA PHE A 14 15.09 0.21 7.96
C PHE A 14 14.93 1.73 8.04
N GLU A 15 15.52 2.45 7.10
CA GLU A 15 15.47 3.91 7.02
C GLU A 15 14.58 4.32 5.85
N LEU A 16 13.39 4.83 6.16
CA LEU A 16 12.45 5.29 5.14
C LEU A 16 12.80 6.71 4.70
N ASP A 17 12.90 6.91 3.39
CA ASP A 17 13.10 8.22 2.79
C ASP A 17 11.75 8.95 2.59
N ILE A 18 11.63 10.15 3.16
CA ILE A 18 10.41 10.96 3.16
C ILE A 18 10.64 12.28 2.40
N CYS A 19 9.77 12.57 1.43
CA CYS A 19 9.68 13.88 0.79
C CYS A 19 8.40 14.61 1.21
N HIS A 20 8.49 15.46 2.24
CA HIS A 20 7.36 16.27 2.71
C HIS A 20 6.78 17.20 1.62
N PHE A 21 7.65 17.86 0.85
CA PHE A 21 7.25 18.74 -0.26
C PHE A 21 6.51 17.98 -1.38
N CYS A 22 6.97 16.76 -1.68
CA CYS A 22 6.33 15.87 -2.65
C CYS A 22 5.10 15.16 -2.08
N SER A 23 4.92 15.20 -0.74
CA SER A 23 3.97 14.36 0.00
C SER A 23 4.09 12.88 -0.37
N ALA A 24 5.30 12.34 -0.29
CA ALA A 24 5.59 10.97 -0.73
C ALA A 24 6.70 10.30 0.06
N PHE A 25 6.68 8.97 0.01
CA PHE A 25 7.71 8.08 0.52
C PHE A 25 8.48 7.46 -0.64
N TRP A 26 9.75 7.15 -0.39
CA TRP A 26 10.51 6.19 -1.17
C TRP A 26 10.80 4.99 -0.27
N PHE A 27 10.30 3.84 -0.69
CA PHE A 27 10.64 2.55 -0.08
C PHE A 27 11.70 1.89 -0.95
N ASP A 28 12.85 1.55 -0.37
CA ASP A 28 13.80 0.65 -1.00
C ASP A 28 13.20 -0.78 -1.09
N ASP A 29 13.92 -1.69 -1.74
CA ASP A 29 13.42 -3.04 -2.01
C ASP A 29 12.89 -3.74 -0.74
N LEU A 30 11.66 -4.28 -0.85
CA LEU A 30 10.90 -4.97 0.19
C LEU A 30 10.55 -4.17 1.46
N GLU A 31 10.92 -2.90 1.59
CA GLU A 31 10.69 -2.13 2.84
C GLU A 31 9.21 -1.96 3.17
N ASP A 32 8.37 -1.68 2.18
CA ASP A 32 6.92 -1.54 2.38
C ASP A 32 6.25 -2.85 2.85
N LEU A 33 6.76 -3.99 2.36
CA LEU A 33 6.32 -5.32 2.82
C LEU A 33 6.83 -5.62 4.23
N ALA A 34 8.02 -5.11 4.58
CA ALA A 34 8.64 -5.26 5.89
C ALA A 34 8.03 -4.34 6.95
N LEU A 35 7.25 -3.32 6.55
CA LEU A 35 6.65 -2.34 7.43
C LEU A 35 5.80 -3.01 8.52
N THR A 36 6.00 -2.55 9.75
CA THR A 36 5.31 -3.05 10.93
C THR A 36 4.02 -2.28 11.19
N PRO A 37 3.06 -2.85 11.95
CA PRO A 37 1.89 -2.10 12.39
C PRO A 37 2.23 -0.78 13.08
N ASP A 38 3.24 -0.76 13.94
CA ASP A 38 3.72 0.45 14.60
C ASP A 38 4.33 1.44 13.60
N GLY A 39 5.11 0.95 12.63
CA GLY A 39 5.61 1.76 11.53
C GLY A 39 4.50 2.42 10.72
N VAL A 40 3.42 1.69 10.39
CA VAL A 40 2.24 2.24 9.70
C VAL A 40 1.59 3.36 10.53
N LEU A 41 1.41 3.15 11.84
CA LEU A 41 0.84 4.16 12.73
C LEU A 41 1.74 5.40 12.84
N HIS A 42 3.05 5.21 12.90
CA HIS A 42 4.02 6.30 12.90
C HIS A 42 3.93 7.13 11.61
N LEU A 43 3.90 6.47 10.45
CA LEU A 43 3.75 7.16 9.17
C LEU A 43 2.43 7.92 9.03
N PHE A 44 1.37 7.46 9.70
CA PHE A 44 0.11 8.20 9.75
C PHE A 44 0.28 9.57 10.46
N VAL A 45 1.05 9.61 11.56
CA VAL A 45 1.37 10.86 12.26
C VAL A 45 2.19 11.77 11.34
N VAL A 46 3.19 11.23 10.65
CA VAL A 46 4.01 11.99 9.69
C VAL A 46 3.15 12.62 8.58
N ILE A 47 2.19 11.86 8.04
CA ILE A 47 1.28 12.36 6.99
C ILE A 47 0.36 13.45 7.54
N ASN A 48 -0.17 13.29 8.76
CA ASN A 48 -1.04 14.26 9.41
C ASN A 48 -0.31 15.60 9.64
N ASP A 49 0.95 15.52 10.07
CA ASP A 49 1.74 16.70 10.38
C ASP A 49 2.19 17.45 9.11
N ASN A 50 2.11 16.80 7.94
CA ASN A 50 2.41 17.39 6.65
C ASN A 50 1.28 18.31 6.14
N ARG A 51 1.44 19.61 6.40
CA ARG A 51 0.43 20.63 6.11
C ARG A 51 0.15 20.79 4.59
N PRO A 52 -1.12 20.99 4.17
CA PRO A 52 -1.47 21.16 2.76
C PRO A 52 -0.75 22.31 2.04
N SER A 53 -0.42 23.39 2.75
CA SER A 53 0.28 24.56 2.19
C SER A 53 1.72 24.29 1.77
N GLN A 54 2.27 23.12 2.10
CA GLN A 54 3.64 22.71 1.77
C GLN A 54 3.70 21.73 0.59
N ARG A 55 2.55 21.34 0.01
CA ARG A 55 2.48 20.33 -1.05
C ARG A 55 2.75 20.96 -2.41
N SER A 56 3.68 20.37 -3.16
CA SER A 56 3.92 20.71 -4.56
C SER A 56 3.32 19.65 -5.49
N PRO A 57 2.86 20.02 -6.70
CA PRO A 57 2.49 19.04 -7.72
C PRO A 57 3.66 18.09 -8.01
N LEU A 58 3.35 16.82 -8.26
CA LEU A 58 4.34 15.82 -8.65
C LEU A 58 4.97 16.19 -10.00
N ALA A 59 6.27 15.91 -10.14
CA ALA A 59 6.98 16.09 -11.39
C ALA A 59 6.43 15.15 -12.48
N THR A 60 6.38 15.62 -13.72
CA THR A 60 5.92 14.83 -14.89
C THR A 60 6.78 13.60 -15.16
N ALA A 61 8.05 13.63 -14.77
CA ALA A 61 8.96 12.50 -14.83
C ALA A 61 9.81 12.46 -13.55
N MET A 62 9.76 11.32 -12.86
CA MET A 62 10.56 11.05 -11.67
C MET A 62 11.65 10.03 -12.01
N ALA A 63 12.81 10.16 -11.38
CA ALA A 63 13.95 9.27 -11.55
C ALA A 63 14.24 8.54 -10.24
N CYS A 64 14.70 7.29 -10.35
CA CYS A 64 15.15 6.52 -9.21
C CYS A 64 16.34 7.21 -8.52
N PRO A 65 16.34 7.37 -7.19
CA PRO A 65 17.47 7.96 -6.46
C PRO A 65 18.74 7.10 -6.54
N ARG A 66 18.62 5.78 -6.80
CA ARG A 66 19.75 4.84 -6.90
C ARG A 66 20.37 4.80 -8.30
N CYS A 67 19.58 4.45 -9.33
CA CYS A 67 20.10 4.25 -10.69
C CYS A 67 19.79 5.39 -11.68
N ARG A 68 19.05 6.42 -11.25
CA ARG A 68 18.58 7.55 -12.08
C ARG A 68 17.73 7.19 -13.30
N GLN A 69 17.34 5.93 -13.47
CA GLN A 69 16.37 5.54 -14.49
C GLN A 69 15.02 6.16 -14.20
N ARG A 70 14.26 6.45 -15.26
CA ARG A 70 12.89 6.94 -15.15
C ARG A 70 12.02 5.90 -14.45
N LEU A 71 11.27 6.33 -13.44
CA LEU A 71 10.31 5.48 -12.75
C LEU A 71 9.10 5.18 -13.65
N VAL A 72 8.55 3.98 -13.50
CA VAL A 72 7.39 3.49 -14.26
C VAL A 72 6.16 3.57 -13.36
N LEU A 73 5.05 4.11 -13.88
CA LEU A 73 3.79 4.11 -13.15
C LEU A 73 3.22 2.69 -13.10
N MET A 74 3.10 2.15 -11.89
CA MET A 74 2.58 0.84 -11.58
C MET A 74 1.16 0.96 -11.03
N HIS A 75 0.34 -0.05 -11.31
CA HIS A 75 -1.03 -0.16 -10.80
C HIS A 75 -1.14 -1.46 -10.04
N ASP A 76 -1.64 -1.40 -8.81
CA ASP A 76 -1.68 -2.54 -7.91
C ASP A 76 -2.98 -2.51 -7.09
N MET A 77 -3.23 -3.58 -6.35
CA MET A 77 -4.45 -3.76 -5.58
C MET A 77 -4.16 -4.46 -4.27
N GLN A 78 -4.50 -3.79 -3.16
CA GLN A 78 -4.49 -4.39 -1.85
C GLN A 78 -5.93 -4.67 -1.42
N ARG A 79 -6.27 -5.95 -1.21
CA ARG A 79 -7.64 -6.43 -0.99
C ARG A 79 -8.59 -6.02 -2.13
N THR A 80 -9.39 -4.98 -1.93
CA THR A 80 -10.32 -4.41 -2.92
C THR A 80 -9.93 -3.00 -3.35
N THR A 81 -8.87 -2.45 -2.76
CA THR A 81 -8.44 -1.07 -2.98
C THR A 81 -7.34 -1.05 -4.01
N ARG A 82 -7.66 -0.50 -5.19
CA ARG A 82 -6.66 -0.20 -6.23
C ARG A 82 -5.85 1.02 -5.82
N PHE A 83 -4.56 1.00 -6.10
CA PHE A 83 -3.65 2.12 -5.87
C PHE A 83 -2.56 2.15 -6.93
N THR A 84 -1.80 3.23 -6.96
CA THR A 84 -0.71 3.44 -7.93
C THR A 84 0.56 3.93 -7.24
N TYR A 85 1.70 3.56 -7.79
CA TYR A 85 3.02 3.98 -7.33
C TYR A 85 4.00 4.03 -8.51
N TRP A 86 5.20 4.56 -8.29
CA TRP A 86 6.23 4.67 -9.32
C TRP A 86 7.40 3.77 -8.98
N GLY A 87 7.48 2.61 -9.64
CA GLY A 87 8.51 1.60 -9.43
C GLY A 87 9.78 1.89 -10.22
N CYS A 88 10.93 1.53 -9.65
CA CYS A 88 12.19 1.46 -10.39
C CYS A 88 12.21 0.18 -11.24
N PRO A 89 12.48 0.25 -12.56
CA PRO A 89 12.59 -0.96 -13.39
C PRO A 89 13.81 -1.82 -13.04
N GLY A 90 14.77 -1.28 -12.29
CA GLY A 90 15.90 -2.03 -11.72
C GLY A 90 15.65 -2.53 -10.29
N GLU A 91 14.41 -2.57 -9.83
CA GLU A 91 13.99 -3.16 -8.54
C GLU A 91 14.68 -2.56 -7.29
N HIS A 92 15.18 -1.32 -7.39
CA HIS A 92 15.79 -0.63 -6.25
C HIS A 92 14.78 -0.16 -5.20
N GLY A 93 13.48 -0.18 -5.52
CA GLY A 93 12.44 0.42 -4.70
C GLY A 93 11.36 1.12 -5.51
N HIS A 94 10.50 1.82 -4.81
CA HIS A 94 9.39 2.55 -5.40
C HIS A 94 9.05 3.84 -4.65
N PHE A 95 8.49 4.78 -5.41
CA PHE A 95 7.96 6.04 -4.91
C PHE A 95 6.44 5.94 -4.78
N ILE A 96 5.90 6.22 -3.60
CA ILE A 96 4.45 6.22 -3.33
C ILE A 96 4.03 7.51 -2.63
N THR A 97 2.96 8.14 -3.11
CA THR A 97 2.44 9.36 -2.45
C THR A 97 1.77 9.00 -1.13
N PHE A 98 1.70 9.95 -0.19
CA PHE A 98 0.97 9.80 1.07
C PHE A 98 -0.48 9.39 0.83
N PHE A 99 -1.11 9.93 -0.21
CA PHE A 99 -2.48 9.58 -0.59
C PHE A 99 -2.58 8.12 -1.05
N GLU A 100 -1.71 7.67 -1.95
CA GLU A 100 -1.73 6.28 -2.44
C GLU A 100 -1.33 5.29 -1.34
N PHE A 101 -0.42 5.65 -0.44
CA PHE A 101 -0.08 4.85 0.74
C PHE A 101 -1.29 4.70 1.69
N LEU A 102 -2.03 5.79 1.97
CA LEU A 102 -3.25 5.70 2.78
C LEU A 102 -4.33 4.83 2.12
N ARG A 103 -4.42 4.82 0.78
CA ARG A 103 -5.31 3.92 0.03
C ARG A 103 -4.85 2.48 0.16
N GLU A 104 -3.58 2.23 -0.06
CA GLU A 104 -2.96 0.90 0.02
C GLU A 104 -3.19 0.26 1.40
N LYS A 105 -2.98 1.02 2.49
CA LYS A 105 -3.24 0.56 3.87
C LYS A 105 -4.72 0.68 4.29
N ASN A 106 -5.60 1.04 3.36
CA ASN A 106 -7.06 1.06 3.53
C ASN A 106 -7.56 1.99 4.66
N PHE A 107 -6.90 3.14 4.86
CA PHE A 107 -7.34 4.19 5.79
C PHE A 107 -8.31 5.19 5.15
N ILE A 108 -8.24 5.33 3.83
CA ILE A 108 -9.10 6.24 3.09
C ILE A 108 -9.90 5.48 2.03
N ARG A 109 -11.11 5.97 1.78
CA ARG A 109 -11.99 5.46 0.73
C ARG A 109 -12.61 6.60 -0.07
N PRO A 110 -13.01 6.35 -1.32
CA PRO A 110 -13.85 7.28 -2.06
C PRO A 110 -15.12 7.61 -1.26
N LEU A 111 -15.57 8.86 -1.38
CA LEU A 111 -16.87 9.28 -0.86
C LEU A 111 -17.99 8.51 -1.56
N SER A 112 -18.99 8.08 -0.79
CA SER A 112 -20.22 7.51 -1.32
C SER A 112 -21.10 8.59 -1.96
N ALA A 113 -22.01 8.19 -2.85
CA ALA A 113 -22.97 9.12 -3.48
C ALA A 113 -23.72 10.04 -2.48
N PRO A 114 -24.26 9.55 -1.34
CA PRO A 114 -24.91 10.44 -0.37
C PRO A 114 -23.94 11.39 0.35
N GLU A 115 -22.71 10.95 0.62
CA GLU A 115 -21.67 11.82 1.19
C GLU A 115 -21.27 12.92 0.20
N ILE A 116 -21.15 12.60 -1.09
CA ILE A 116 -20.91 13.57 -2.16
C ILE A 116 -22.06 14.58 -2.24
N ALA A 117 -23.31 14.11 -2.23
CA ALA A 117 -24.49 14.99 -2.27
C ALA A 117 -24.52 15.96 -1.08
N THR A 118 -24.20 15.46 0.11
CA THR A 118 -24.09 16.29 1.32
C THR A 118 -22.94 17.30 1.20
N LEU A 119 -21.79 16.87 0.68
CA LEU A 119 -20.65 17.76 0.49
C LEU A 119 -20.98 18.91 -0.49
N LYS A 120 -21.67 18.61 -1.60
CA LYS A 120 -22.11 19.61 -2.59
C LYS A 120 -23.00 20.71 -2.00
N GLN A 121 -23.79 20.39 -0.98
CA GLN A 121 -24.67 21.38 -0.33
C GLN A 121 -23.91 22.34 0.58
N ASN A 122 -22.76 21.93 1.11
CA ASN A 122 -22.04 22.65 2.16
C ASN A 122 -20.74 23.29 1.70
N VAL A 123 -20.09 22.72 0.67
CA VAL A 123 -18.75 23.12 0.22
C VAL A 123 -18.67 23.10 -1.30
N ARG A 124 -18.30 24.24 -1.89
CA ARG A 124 -18.14 24.37 -3.35
C ARG A 124 -16.80 23.83 -3.85
N THR A 125 -15.74 24.01 -3.08
CA THR A 125 -14.38 23.64 -3.50
C THR A 125 -13.63 23.00 -2.35
N VAL A 126 -12.97 21.88 -2.65
CA VAL A 126 -12.08 21.19 -1.71
C VAL A 126 -10.70 21.05 -2.32
N THR A 127 -9.68 20.92 -1.49
CA THR A 127 -8.31 20.65 -1.97
C THR A 127 -8.15 19.14 -2.21
N CYS A 128 -7.64 18.75 -3.37
CA CYS A 128 -7.36 17.34 -3.66
C CYS A 128 -6.28 16.81 -2.72
N SER A 129 -6.58 15.73 -1.98
CA SER A 129 -5.63 15.09 -1.07
C SER A 129 -4.41 14.49 -1.77
N SER A 130 -4.51 14.18 -3.07
CA SER A 130 -3.45 13.57 -3.88
C SER A 130 -2.49 14.61 -4.48
N CYS A 131 -2.99 15.61 -5.22
CA CYS A 131 -2.13 16.56 -5.93
C CYS A 131 -2.19 18.01 -5.42
N GLY A 132 -3.05 18.31 -4.43
CA GLY A 132 -3.22 19.66 -3.89
C GLY A 132 -4.02 20.63 -4.78
N ALA A 133 -4.44 20.20 -5.98
CA ALA A 133 -5.25 21.06 -6.85
C ALA A 133 -6.67 21.29 -6.29
N PRO A 134 -7.28 22.46 -6.54
CA PRO A 134 -8.68 22.69 -6.17
C PRO A 134 -9.60 21.78 -6.98
N VAL A 135 -10.56 21.16 -6.30
CA VAL A 135 -11.61 20.33 -6.90
C VAL A 135 -12.94 21.04 -6.70
N ASN A 136 -13.62 21.36 -7.79
CA ASN A 136 -14.99 21.86 -7.76
C ASN A 136 -15.92 20.66 -7.49
N VAL A 137 -16.52 20.64 -6.30
CA VAL A 137 -17.39 19.55 -5.85
C VAL A 137 -18.72 19.56 -6.60
N GLU A 138 -19.18 20.72 -7.09
CA GLU A 138 -20.44 20.84 -7.81
C GLU A 138 -20.42 20.04 -9.12
N THR A 139 -19.29 20.07 -9.83
CA THR A 139 -19.13 19.44 -11.15
C THR A 139 -18.85 17.94 -11.06
N ASP A 140 -17.89 17.52 -10.24
CA ASP A 140 -17.44 16.13 -10.19
C ASP A 140 -16.89 15.78 -8.79
N ALA A 141 -16.93 14.50 -8.44
CA ALA A 141 -16.30 13.96 -7.24
C ALA A 141 -14.88 13.44 -7.52
N VAL A 142 -14.28 13.87 -8.63
CA VAL A 142 -12.94 13.48 -9.08
C VAL A 142 -12.12 14.73 -9.38
N CYS A 143 -10.84 14.71 -9.03
CA CYS A 143 -9.93 15.78 -9.38
C CYS A 143 -9.70 15.85 -10.89
N ALA A 144 -9.93 17.00 -11.51
CA ALA A 144 -9.71 17.19 -12.95
C ALA A 144 -8.23 17.02 -13.37
N TYR A 145 -7.28 17.23 -12.46
CA TYR A 145 -5.84 17.19 -12.73
C TYR A 145 -5.27 15.78 -12.64
N CYS A 146 -5.36 15.14 -11.48
CA CYS A 146 -4.76 13.81 -11.25
C CYS A 146 -5.76 12.65 -11.39
N ARG A 147 -7.05 12.93 -11.63
CA ARG A 147 -8.14 11.94 -11.69
C ARG A 147 -8.35 11.12 -10.41
N ALA A 148 -7.78 11.55 -9.28
CA ALA A 148 -8.03 10.94 -7.98
C ALA A 148 -9.46 11.25 -7.50
N PRO A 149 -10.20 10.25 -6.98
CA PRO A 149 -11.52 10.48 -6.41
C PRO A 149 -11.41 11.27 -5.10
N LEU A 150 -12.41 12.11 -4.83
CA LEU A 150 -12.59 12.72 -3.52
C LEU A 150 -12.76 11.60 -2.49
N SER A 151 -11.80 11.55 -1.58
CA SER A 151 -11.68 10.49 -0.60
C SER A 151 -11.72 11.08 0.80
N MET A 152 -12.30 10.33 1.73
CA MET A 152 -12.32 10.68 3.14
C MET A 152 -11.58 9.64 3.96
N LEU A 153 -11.07 10.10 5.08
CA LEU A 153 -10.65 9.24 6.16
C LEU A 153 -11.90 8.59 6.76
N ASP A 154 -12.00 7.27 6.67
CA ASP A 154 -13.13 6.56 7.26
C ASP A 154 -12.81 6.33 8.74
N ALA A 155 -13.36 7.17 9.61
CA ALA A 155 -13.08 7.13 11.04
C ALA A 155 -13.33 5.73 11.65
N LYS A 156 -14.36 5.00 11.19
CA LYS A 156 -14.64 3.64 11.66
C LYS A 156 -13.57 2.64 11.18
N GLN A 157 -13.12 2.79 9.94
CA GLN A 157 -12.01 1.98 9.43
C GLN A 157 -10.70 2.33 10.14
N VAL A 158 -10.44 3.60 10.40
CA VAL A 158 -9.24 4.03 11.13
C VAL A 158 -9.27 3.49 12.55
N GLU A 159 -10.39 3.58 13.27
CA GLU A 159 -10.53 2.96 14.59
C GLU A 159 -10.29 1.45 14.55
N THR A 160 -10.86 0.75 13.56
CA THR A 160 -10.69 -0.70 13.40
C THR A 160 -9.25 -1.07 13.10
N VAL A 161 -8.66 -0.42 12.09
CA VAL A 161 -7.27 -0.65 11.65
C VAL A 161 -6.32 -0.27 12.79
N VAL A 162 -6.48 0.88 13.43
CA VAL A 162 -5.64 1.28 14.58
C VAL A 162 -5.78 0.29 15.73
N ALA A 163 -6.99 -0.20 16.02
CA ALA A 163 -7.20 -1.21 17.06
C ALA A 163 -6.55 -2.55 16.70
N ASP A 164 -6.65 -2.99 15.45
CA ASP A 164 -5.95 -4.18 14.94
C ASP A 164 -4.44 -4.01 15.02
N LEU A 165 -3.91 -2.90 14.51
CA LEU A 165 -2.47 -2.62 14.50
C LEU A 165 -1.92 -2.53 15.94
N LYS A 166 -2.63 -1.89 16.88
CA LYS A 166 -2.25 -1.84 18.30
C LYS A 166 -2.30 -3.21 18.97
N ARG A 167 -3.28 -4.06 18.63
CA ARG A 167 -3.34 -5.45 19.12
C ARG A 167 -2.17 -6.28 18.60
N GLU A 168 -1.80 -6.12 17.34
CA GLU A 168 -0.66 -6.83 16.76
C GLU A 168 0.67 -6.31 17.29
N ALA A 169 0.78 -5.01 17.56
CA ALA A 169 1.94 -4.40 18.22
C ALA A 169 2.11 -4.90 19.66
N SER A 170 1.04 -4.97 20.46
CA SER A 170 1.13 -5.45 21.84
C SER A 170 1.51 -6.92 21.93
N LYS A 171 1.07 -7.76 20.98
CA LYS A 171 1.54 -9.16 20.84
C LYS A 171 3.04 -9.26 20.53
N ARG A 172 3.63 -8.26 19.87
CA ARG A 172 5.08 -8.21 19.60
C ARG A 172 5.89 -7.76 20.81
N GLY A 173 5.32 -6.95 21.70
CA GLY A 173 5.97 -6.61 22.97
C GLY A 173 6.19 -7.84 23.87
N THR A 174 5.35 -8.86 23.71
CA THR A 174 5.56 -10.21 24.28
C THR A 174 6.28 -11.10 23.28
N VAL A 175 7.57 -10.84 22.99
CA VAL A 175 8.35 -11.73 22.14
C VAL A 175 8.50 -13.08 22.85
N ASP A 176 7.83 -14.10 22.35
CA ASP A 176 8.09 -15.50 22.72
C ASP A 176 9.56 -15.79 22.42
N PRO A 177 10.41 -16.14 23.41
CA PRO A 177 11.82 -16.42 23.18
C PRO A 177 12.07 -17.58 22.19
N ALA A 178 11.05 -18.41 21.91
CA ALA A 178 11.10 -19.45 20.89
C ALA A 178 10.72 -18.98 19.48
N LEU A 179 10.29 -17.73 19.29
CA LEU A 179 9.85 -17.18 18.00
C LEU A 179 10.91 -17.29 16.88
N PRO A 180 12.21 -17.03 17.11
CA PRO A 180 13.22 -17.23 16.07
C PRO A 180 13.30 -18.68 15.59
N LEU A 181 13.13 -19.63 16.51
CA LEU A 181 13.16 -21.06 16.20
C LEU A 181 11.92 -21.47 15.39
N ARG A 182 10.74 -21.00 15.80
CA ARG A 182 9.48 -21.24 15.06
C ARG A 182 9.48 -20.62 13.67
N LEU A 183 10.03 -19.42 13.50
CA LEU A 183 10.15 -18.80 12.18
C LEU A 183 11.09 -19.57 11.24
N LEU A 184 12.15 -20.18 11.78
CA LEU A 184 13.02 -21.09 11.02
C LEU A 184 12.29 -22.37 10.65
N GLU A 185 11.48 -22.92 11.56
CA GLU A 185 10.64 -24.09 11.32
C GLU A 185 9.57 -23.81 10.25
N ASP A 186 8.84 -22.70 10.38
CA ASP A 186 7.82 -22.25 9.42
C ASP A 186 8.42 -21.99 8.04
N ARG A 187 9.57 -21.31 7.98
CA ARG A 187 10.32 -21.12 6.73
C ARG A 187 10.71 -22.46 6.11
N ALA A 188 11.21 -23.40 6.90
CA ALA A 188 11.60 -24.72 6.41
C ALA A 188 10.38 -25.55 5.94
N VAL A 189 9.21 -25.40 6.57
CA VAL A 189 7.96 -26.02 6.15
C VAL A 189 7.48 -25.44 4.83
N VAL A 190 7.51 -24.12 4.69
CA VAL A 190 7.13 -23.41 3.46
C VAL A 190 8.09 -23.77 2.32
N GLU A 191 9.40 -23.69 2.53
CA GLU A 191 10.42 -24.11 1.57
C GLU A 191 10.27 -25.60 1.20
N ARG A 192 9.95 -26.48 2.15
CA ARG A 192 9.72 -27.91 1.88
C ARG A 192 8.43 -28.16 1.11
N SER A 193 7.40 -27.35 1.35
CA SER A 193 6.12 -27.40 0.62
C SER A 193 6.30 -26.95 -0.83
N PHE A 194 7.11 -25.89 -1.05
CA PHE A 194 7.52 -25.47 -2.39
C PHE A 194 8.41 -26.51 -3.08
N ARG A 195 9.39 -27.10 -2.38
CA ARG A 195 10.26 -28.16 -2.94
C ARG A 195 9.54 -29.50 -3.16
N SER A 196 8.49 -29.82 -2.40
CA SER A 196 7.66 -31.01 -2.64
C SER A 196 6.78 -30.87 -3.88
N ASN A 197 6.50 -29.64 -4.30
CA ASN A 197 5.74 -29.35 -5.52
C ASN A 197 6.62 -29.29 -6.78
N GLU A 198 7.96 -29.31 -6.63
CA GLU A 198 8.93 -29.35 -7.74
C GLU A 198 9.23 -30.77 -8.25
N ARG A 199 8.52 -31.81 -7.78
CA ARG A 199 8.65 -33.20 -8.27
C ARG A 199 7.35 -33.77 -8.84
N GLY A 200 6.62 -32.95 -9.60
CA GLY A 200 5.57 -33.37 -10.51
C GLY A 200 6.07 -33.42 -11.97
N PRO A 201 5.56 -34.31 -12.83
CA PRO A 201 6.18 -34.67 -14.11
C PRO A 201 5.87 -33.69 -15.25
N PHE A 202 5.99 -32.38 -15.03
CA PHE A 202 5.82 -31.39 -16.10
C PHE A 202 6.75 -30.20 -15.89
N GLY A 203 7.94 -30.28 -16.46
CA GLY A 203 8.68 -29.09 -16.86
C GLY A 203 8.23 -28.70 -18.26
N PHE A 204 7.69 -27.50 -18.45
CA PHE A 204 7.88 -26.78 -19.71
C PHE A 204 7.64 -25.27 -19.60
N GLU A 205 8.34 -24.59 -20.50
CA GLU A 205 8.42 -23.17 -20.82
C GLU A 205 7.10 -22.39 -20.83
N LEU A 206 7.24 -21.14 -20.38
CA LEU A 206 6.28 -20.06 -20.48
C LEU A 206 6.01 -19.72 -21.95
N THR A 207 4.84 -20.11 -22.46
CA THR A 207 4.20 -19.39 -23.58
C THR A 207 2.71 -19.20 -23.33
N ASP A 208 2.36 -17.93 -23.18
CA ASP A 208 1.15 -17.22 -23.57
C ASP A 208 -0.26 -17.70 -23.19
N SER A 209 -0.97 -16.78 -22.52
CA SER A 209 -2.42 -16.56 -22.53
C SER A 209 -3.37 -17.65 -21.98
N SER A 210 -3.65 -17.60 -20.67
CA SER A 210 -5.01 -17.70 -20.09
C SER A 210 -4.95 -17.60 -18.56
N GLY A 211 -5.88 -16.87 -17.96
CA GLY A 211 -5.72 -16.27 -16.62
C GLY A 211 -5.87 -17.22 -15.43
N LEU A 212 -5.00 -17.03 -14.43
CA LEU A 212 -4.94 -17.73 -13.13
C LEU A 212 -6.24 -17.70 -12.32
N VAL A 213 -7.16 -16.80 -12.65
CA VAL A 213 -8.43 -16.60 -11.94
C VAL A 213 -9.44 -17.71 -12.27
N GLU A 214 -9.49 -18.18 -13.51
CA GLU A 214 -10.43 -19.23 -13.94
C GLU A 214 -10.03 -20.61 -13.39
N ALA A 215 -8.72 -20.86 -13.30
CA ALA A 215 -8.17 -22.06 -12.66
C ALA A 215 -8.43 -22.09 -11.14
N GLY A 216 -8.34 -20.94 -10.47
CA GLY A 216 -8.65 -20.81 -9.04
C GLY A 216 -10.12 -21.03 -8.72
N LEU A 217 -11.03 -20.53 -9.57
CA LEU A 217 -12.47 -20.69 -9.38
C LEU A 217 -12.91 -22.15 -9.51
N ALA A 218 -12.33 -22.90 -10.46
CA ALA A 218 -12.65 -24.32 -10.67
C ALA A 218 -12.25 -25.21 -9.48
N ALA A 219 -11.11 -24.91 -8.85
CA ALA A 219 -10.63 -25.65 -7.67
C ALA A 219 -11.53 -25.42 -6.44
N VAL A 220 -12.03 -24.20 -6.25
CA VAL A 220 -12.95 -23.87 -5.15
C VAL A 220 -14.33 -24.50 -5.37
N VAL A 221 -14.83 -24.53 -6.62
CA VAL A 221 -16.12 -25.18 -6.96
C VAL A 221 -16.07 -26.69 -6.76
N ALA A 222 -14.93 -27.34 -7.02
CA ALA A 222 -14.74 -28.78 -6.77
C ALA A 222 -14.72 -29.12 -5.27
N LEU A 223 -14.16 -28.25 -4.44
CA LEU A 223 -14.17 -28.39 -2.97
C LEU A 223 -15.57 -28.20 -2.36
N ILE A 224 -16.41 -27.36 -2.98
CA ILE A 224 -17.78 -27.12 -2.51
C ILE A 224 -18.73 -28.27 -2.91
N LYS A 225 -18.51 -28.92 -4.05
CA LYS A 225 -19.35 -30.04 -4.53
C LYS A 225 -18.96 -31.42 -3.98
N GLY A 226 -17.86 -31.49 -3.21
CA GLY A 226 -17.30 -32.72 -2.65
C GLY A 226 -17.60 -32.94 -1.15
N ARG A 227 -18.78 -32.54 -0.67
CA ARG A 227 -19.35 -32.97 0.63
C ARG A 227 -20.84 -33.18 0.52
#